data_AF-A0A9Q9AGU7-F1
#
_entry.id   AF-A0A9Q9AGU7-F1
#
_cell.length_a   1.000
_cell.length_b   1.000
_cell.length_c   1.000
_cell.angle_alpha   90.00
_cell.angle_beta   90.00
_cell.angle_gamma   90.00
#
_symmetry.space_group_name_H-M   'P 1'
#
loop_
_entity.id
_entity.type
_entity.pdbx_description
1 polymer ?
#
loop_
_entity_poly.entity_id
_entity_poly.type
_entity_poly.pdbx_seq_one_letter_code
_entity_poly.pdbx_strand_id
1 'polypeptide(L)'
;MTSVVYKIATLACFNSAARPSSHGVFPHCPLRHSGCELLSHLCLSSPRTTRRTLQARRQKAGVAGGRALPYWKYHLGWWYDWTPAPDSNTNVLGVSMLWGDGQNGPQDSRRFNEFQSLKSTPPYVLGFNEPDCTGQDVSSNLSVKDGIHW
;
A
#
# COMPACT_ATOMS: atom_id res chain seq x y z
N MET A 1 -24.71 -5.17 1.60
CA MET A 1 -23.53 -4.75 0.81
C MET A 1 -22.50 -4.22 1.78
N THR A 2 -21.45 -4.98 2.06
CA THR A 2 -20.35 -4.58 2.95
C THR A 2 -19.39 -3.68 2.21
N SER A 3 -19.32 -2.40 2.59
CA SER A 3 -18.29 -1.48 2.07
C SER A 3 -16.93 -1.87 2.63
N VAL A 4 -15.97 -2.19 1.75
CA VAL A 4 -14.57 -2.41 2.12
C VAL A 4 -13.84 -1.09 1.94
N VAL A 5 -13.42 -0.48 3.05
CA VAL A 5 -12.64 0.77 3.04
C VAL A 5 -11.18 0.44 2.77
N TYR A 6 -10.66 0.87 1.61
CA TYR A 6 -9.25 0.72 1.27
C TYR A 6 -8.43 1.88 1.89
N LYS A 7 -7.35 1.55 2.61
CA LYS A 7 -6.32 2.54 2.98
C LYS A 7 -5.27 2.57 1.88
N ILE A 8 -5.35 3.56 1.00
CA ILE A 8 -4.36 3.83 -0.04
C ILE A 8 -3.12 4.45 0.63
N ALA A 9 -1.95 3.85 0.42
CA ALA A 9 -0.68 4.43 0.85
C ALA A 9 -0.04 5.17 -0.33
N THR A 10 0.06 6.49 -0.23
CA THR A 10 0.81 7.31 -1.18
C THR A 10 2.32 7.11 -0.93
N LEU A 11 3.01 6.43 -1.85
CA LEU A 11 4.47 6.43 -1.89
C LEU A 11 4.94 7.55 -2.81
N ALA A 12 5.40 8.64 -2.21
CA ALA A 12 6.19 9.64 -2.91
C ALA A 12 7.64 9.14 -3.05
N CYS A 13 8.17 9.11 -4.27
CA CYS A 13 9.60 8.97 -4.50
C CYS A 13 10.33 10.23 -4.04
N PHE A 14 10.81 10.27 -2.80
CA PHE A 14 11.76 11.29 -2.36
C PHE A 14 13.20 10.78 -2.43
N ASN A 15 13.94 11.31 -3.40
CA ASN A 15 15.40 11.30 -3.40
C ASN A 15 15.88 12.49 -2.54
N SER A 16 16.34 12.23 -1.33
CA SER A 16 17.38 13.08 -0.73
C SER A 16 18.05 12.40 0.47
N ALA A 17 19.36 12.27 0.37
CA ALA A 17 20.23 11.81 1.43
C ALA A 17 20.42 12.93 2.47
N ALA A 18 20.13 12.66 3.74
CA ALA A 18 20.62 13.46 4.87
C ALA A 18 20.92 12.55 6.09
N ARG A 19 22.09 12.79 6.70
CA ARG A 19 22.80 11.99 7.72
C ARG A 19 22.13 11.98 9.10
N PRO A 20 22.46 11.01 9.99
CA PRO A 20 21.84 10.90 11.31
C PRO A 20 22.51 11.85 12.34
N SER A 21 21.68 12.45 13.19
CA SER A 21 22.10 13.21 14.38
C SER A 21 21.53 12.56 15.64
N SER A 22 22.48 12.19 16.50
CA SER A 22 22.50 11.80 17.90
C SER A 22 21.40 12.29 18.88
N HIS A 23 21.16 11.38 19.86
CA HIS A 23 20.84 11.56 21.29
C HIS A 23 19.52 12.25 21.70
N GLY A 24 18.63 11.47 22.33
CA GLY A 24 17.49 11.94 23.11
C GLY A 24 17.08 10.88 24.15
N VAL A 25 17.17 11.26 25.42
CA VAL A 25 17.14 10.43 26.63
C VAL A 25 15.71 10.12 27.08
N PHE A 26 15.46 8.88 27.52
CA PHE A 26 14.22 8.45 28.18
C PHE A 26 14.16 8.98 29.63
N PRO A 27 13.03 9.54 30.11
CA PRO A 27 12.82 9.66 31.54
C PRO A 27 12.12 8.41 32.09
N HIS A 28 12.82 7.74 33.01
CA HIS A 28 12.25 6.82 33.99
C HIS A 28 11.31 7.56 34.94
N CYS A 29 10.19 6.94 35.31
CA CYS A 29 9.35 7.35 36.44
C CYS A 29 9.34 6.20 37.48
N PRO A 30 9.64 6.45 38.77
CA PRO A 30 9.88 5.40 39.76
C PRO A 30 8.60 4.91 40.47
N LEU A 31 8.78 3.75 41.11
CA LEU A 31 7.82 2.85 41.76
C LEU A 31 7.00 3.38 42.95
N ARG A 32 5.95 2.58 43.22
CA ARG A 32 5.27 2.25 44.50
C ARG A 32 4.09 3.13 44.93
N HIS A 33 2.90 2.51 45.00
CA HIS A 33 2.14 2.29 46.25
C HIS A 33 1.22 1.06 46.13
N SER A 34 0.93 0.47 47.27
CA SER A 34 0.38 -0.86 47.52
C SER A 34 -1.12 -1.02 47.27
N GLY A 35 -1.52 -2.24 46.86
CA GLY A 35 -2.74 -2.95 47.30
C GLY A 35 -4.12 -2.49 46.80
N CYS A 36 -4.73 -3.27 45.89
CA CYS A 36 -6.17 -3.54 45.91
C CYS A 36 -6.48 -4.84 45.17
N GLU A 37 -7.32 -5.68 45.77
CA GLU A 37 -7.68 -7.04 45.34
C GLU A 37 -8.55 -7.09 44.07
N LEU A 38 -8.54 -8.30 43.49
CA LEU A 38 -9.48 -8.93 42.56
C LEU A 38 -10.65 -8.07 42.05
N LEU A 39 -10.61 -7.76 40.75
CA LEU A 39 -11.77 -7.91 39.89
C LEU A 39 -11.33 -8.48 38.53
N SER A 40 -11.93 -9.63 38.23
CA SER A 40 -11.90 -10.32 36.95
C SER A 40 -12.33 -9.40 35.81
N HIS A 41 -11.39 -9.07 34.93
CA HIS A 41 -11.72 -8.63 33.58
C HIS A 41 -10.96 -9.50 32.59
N LEU A 42 -11.74 -10.26 31.82
CA LEU A 42 -11.34 -10.84 30.56
C LEU A 42 -10.51 -9.80 29.80
N CYS A 43 -9.20 -10.00 29.72
CA CYS A 43 -8.36 -9.23 28.84
C CYS A 43 -8.71 -9.70 27.42
N LEU A 44 -9.78 -9.12 26.83
CA LEU A 44 -10.06 -9.30 25.42
C LEU A 44 -8.79 -8.88 24.68
N SER A 45 -8.11 -9.86 24.11
CA SER A 45 -7.00 -9.62 23.21
C SER A 45 -7.55 -8.80 22.05
N SER A 46 -7.17 -7.53 22.01
CA SER A 46 -7.41 -6.65 20.88
C SER A 46 -6.95 -7.39 19.61
N PRO A 47 -7.78 -7.49 18.56
CA PRO A 47 -7.38 -8.16 17.32
C PRO A 47 -6.10 -7.50 16.83
N ARG A 48 -5.00 -8.25 16.91
CA ARG A 48 -3.69 -7.80 16.49
C ARG A 48 -3.78 -7.50 15.00
N THR A 49 -3.94 -6.21 14.65
CA THR A 49 -3.85 -5.76 13.27
C THR A 49 -2.50 -6.24 12.77
N THR A 50 -2.49 -7.19 11.85
CA THR A 50 -1.28 -7.73 11.25
C THR A 50 -0.65 -6.59 10.45
N ARG A 51 0.21 -5.81 11.11
CA ARG A 51 1.02 -4.78 10.47
C ARG A 51 1.98 -5.54 9.54
N ARG A 52 1.57 -5.73 8.29
CA ARG A 52 2.44 -6.29 7.27
C ARG A 52 3.63 -5.35 7.16
N THR A 53 4.82 -5.87 7.41
CA THR A 53 6.06 -5.13 7.21
C THR A 53 6.07 -4.63 5.77
N LEU A 54 6.21 -3.31 5.59
CA LEU A 54 6.21 -2.58 4.31
C LEU A 54 7.26 -3.04 3.28
N GLN A 55 7.99 -4.11 3.56
CA GLN A 55 8.92 -4.74 2.63
C GLN A 55 8.44 -6.14 2.31
N ALA A 56 7.95 -6.31 1.09
CA ALA A 56 7.94 -7.61 0.45
C ALA A 56 9.36 -8.20 0.54
N ARG A 57 9.52 -9.35 1.20
CA ARG A 57 10.78 -10.11 1.28
C ARG A 57 12.01 -9.36 1.86
N ARG A 58 11.83 -8.25 2.61
CA ARG A 58 12.94 -7.38 3.09
C ARG A 58 13.79 -6.77 1.95
N GLN A 59 13.31 -6.83 0.70
CA GLN A 59 13.96 -6.27 -0.48
C GLN A 59 13.18 -5.04 -0.92
N LYS A 60 13.86 -3.88 -0.92
CA LYS A 60 13.24 -2.62 -1.35
C LYS A 60 13.08 -2.54 -2.87
N ALA A 61 13.97 -3.19 -3.61
CA ALA A 61 13.98 -3.14 -5.07
C ALA A 61 12.69 -3.73 -5.65
N GLY A 62 12.06 -2.97 -6.53
CA GLY A 62 10.90 -3.39 -7.31
C GLY A 62 11.02 -2.91 -8.75
N VAL A 63 10.11 -3.39 -9.60
CA VAL A 63 10.06 -3.03 -11.02
C VAL A 63 8.65 -2.64 -11.44
N ALA A 64 8.54 -1.61 -12.29
CA ALA A 64 7.31 -1.23 -12.97
C ALA A 64 7.28 -1.89 -14.35
N GLY A 65 6.22 -2.65 -14.64
CA GLY A 65 6.05 -3.44 -15.85
C GLY A 65 6.68 -4.84 -15.79
N GLY A 66 6.07 -5.79 -16.52
CA GLY A 66 6.44 -7.21 -16.45
C GLY A 66 7.62 -7.65 -17.32
N ARG A 67 8.03 -6.86 -18.33
CA ARG A 67 9.01 -7.29 -19.35
C ARG A 67 10.40 -7.64 -18.78
N ALA A 68 10.81 -6.97 -17.71
CA ALA A 68 12.13 -7.19 -17.09
C ALA A 68 12.12 -8.27 -15.99
N LEU A 69 10.96 -8.77 -15.58
CA LEU A 69 10.84 -9.76 -14.50
C LEU A 69 11.70 -11.02 -14.71
N PRO A 70 11.76 -11.63 -15.92
CA PRO A 70 12.56 -12.85 -16.11
C PRO A 70 14.03 -12.65 -15.77
N TYR A 71 14.57 -11.44 -15.98
CA TYR A 71 15.98 -11.12 -15.78
C TYR A 71 16.27 -10.74 -14.32
N TRP A 72 15.37 -10.03 -13.65
CA TRP A 72 15.65 -9.43 -12.34
C TRP A 72 14.93 -10.10 -11.17
N LYS A 73 14.05 -11.09 -11.39
CA LYS A 73 13.21 -11.72 -10.34
C LYS A 73 13.92 -12.16 -9.06
N TYR A 74 15.21 -12.48 -9.10
CA TYR A 74 15.98 -12.89 -7.92
C TYR A 74 16.46 -11.71 -7.05
N HIS A 75 16.38 -10.49 -7.58
CA HIS A 75 16.79 -9.25 -6.91
C HIS A 75 15.59 -8.36 -6.54
N LEU A 76 14.38 -8.75 -6.92
CA LEU A 76 13.16 -7.96 -6.74
C LEU A 76 12.32 -8.51 -5.59
N GLY A 77 11.91 -7.62 -4.68
CA GLY A 77 10.94 -7.94 -3.63
C GLY A 77 9.50 -7.86 -4.12
N TRP A 78 9.23 -6.95 -5.06
CA TRP A 78 7.89 -6.63 -5.54
C TRP A 78 7.88 -6.09 -6.97
N TRP A 79 6.72 -6.06 -7.61
CA TRP A 79 6.52 -5.44 -8.92
C TRP A 79 5.06 -5.04 -9.11
N TYR A 80 4.77 -4.24 -10.14
CA TYR A 80 3.42 -3.86 -10.54
C TYR A 80 3.38 -3.58 -12.05
N ASP A 81 2.20 -3.62 -12.67
CA ASP A 81 2.00 -3.39 -14.11
C ASP A 81 0.82 -2.44 -14.39
N TRP A 82 0.55 -1.55 -13.44
CA TRP A 82 -0.56 -0.58 -13.50
C TRP A 82 -1.96 -1.21 -13.50
N THR A 83 -2.09 -2.52 -13.29
CA THR A 83 -3.38 -3.21 -13.25
C THR A 83 -3.81 -3.58 -11.82
N PRO A 84 -5.11 -3.89 -11.61
CA PRO A 84 -5.61 -4.34 -10.31
C PRO A 84 -5.07 -5.70 -9.86
N ALA A 85 -4.66 -6.56 -10.79
CA ALA A 85 -4.23 -7.92 -10.51
C ALA A 85 -3.03 -8.31 -11.40
N PRO A 86 -1.82 -7.84 -11.08
CA PRO A 86 -0.62 -8.25 -11.80
C PRO A 86 -0.44 -9.77 -11.73
N ASP A 87 0.10 -10.36 -12.79
CA ASP A 87 0.25 -11.82 -12.92
C ASP A 87 0.97 -12.46 -11.71
N SER A 88 0.30 -13.41 -11.08
CA SER A 88 0.81 -14.12 -9.90
C SER A 88 1.82 -15.23 -10.23
N ASN A 89 2.08 -15.50 -11.52
CA ASN A 89 2.95 -16.58 -11.99
C ASN A 89 4.46 -16.34 -11.73
N THR A 90 4.81 -15.30 -10.97
CA THR A 90 6.19 -15.00 -10.60
C THR A 90 6.39 -15.20 -9.10
N ASN A 91 7.58 -15.65 -8.70
CA ASN A 91 7.97 -15.70 -7.29
C ASN A 91 8.19 -14.30 -6.67
N VAL A 92 7.86 -13.23 -7.40
CA VAL A 92 7.98 -11.83 -6.99
C VAL A 92 6.60 -11.32 -6.62
N LEU A 93 6.47 -10.56 -5.52
CA LEU A 93 5.17 -10.09 -5.07
C LEU A 93 4.55 -9.09 -6.07
N GLY A 94 3.42 -9.45 -6.68
CA GLY A 94 2.60 -8.51 -7.45
C GLY A 94 1.87 -7.52 -6.54
N VAL A 95 1.93 -6.23 -6.87
CA VAL A 95 1.27 -5.15 -6.15
C VAL A 95 0.14 -4.59 -7.00
N SER A 96 -1.08 -4.67 -6.46
CA SER A 96 -2.30 -4.17 -7.11
C SER A 96 -2.27 -2.65 -7.26
N MET A 97 -2.94 -2.11 -8.27
CA MET A 97 -3.11 -0.67 -8.45
C MET A 97 -4.55 -0.31 -8.82
N LEU A 98 -5.07 0.74 -8.21
CA LEU A 98 -6.23 1.48 -8.70
C LEU A 98 -5.70 2.65 -9.54
N TRP A 99 -5.68 2.49 -10.86
CA TRP A 99 -4.98 3.43 -11.74
C TRP A 99 -5.66 4.81 -11.84
N GLY A 100 -6.98 4.84 -11.94
CA GLY A 100 -7.82 6.03 -12.09
C GLY A 100 -9.25 5.75 -11.65
N ASP A 101 -10.17 6.65 -11.99
CA ASP A 101 -11.61 6.55 -11.67
C ASP A 101 -12.44 5.96 -12.83
N GLY A 102 -11.77 5.56 -13.92
CA GLY A 102 -12.39 4.97 -15.09
C GLY A 102 -12.93 5.97 -16.11
N GLN A 103 -12.65 7.27 -15.98
CA GLN A 103 -13.19 8.31 -16.85
C GLN A 103 -12.17 8.85 -17.87
N ASN A 104 -10.86 8.60 -17.71
CA ASN A 104 -9.81 9.18 -18.56
C ASN A 104 -9.23 8.19 -19.60
N GLY A 105 -10.08 7.35 -20.17
CA GLY A 105 -9.75 6.47 -21.30
C GLY A 105 -10.28 5.05 -21.19
N PRO A 106 -10.24 4.26 -22.28
CA PRO A 106 -10.71 2.88 -22.28
C PRO A 106 -9.88 1.95 -21.39
N GLN A 107 -8.55 2.16 -21.27
CA GLN A 107 -7.76 1.32 -20.36
C GLN A 107 -7.99 1.69 -18.90
N ASP A 108 -8.16 2.98 -18.59
CA ASP A 108 -8.59 3.44 -17.28
C ASP A 108 -9.93 2.78 -16.89
N SER A 109 -10.97 2.94 -17.72
CA SER A 109 -12.29 2.35 -17.49
C SER A 109 -12.24 0.84 -17.27
N ARG A 110 -11.46 0.12 -18.09
CA ARG A 110 -11.25 -1.32 -17.93
C ARG A 110 -10.61 -1.64 -16.57
N ARG A 111 -9.52 -0.98 -16.21
CA ARG A 111 -8.79 -1.22 -14.94
C ARG A 111 -9.65 -0.89 -13.72
N PHE A 112 -10.42 0.20 -13.78
CA PHE A 112 -11.34 0.56 -12.71
C PHE A 112 -12.39 -0.53 -12.47
N ASN A 113 -13.03 -1.01 -13.55
CA ASN A 113 -14.00 -2.10 -13.48
C ASN A 113 -13.36 -3.42 -12.98
N GLU A 114 -12.15 -3.75 -13.45
CA GLU A 114 -11.40 -4.91 -12.95
C GLU A 114 -11.12 -4.78 -11.45
N PHE A 115 -10.76 -3.58 -10.95
CA PHE A 115 -10.51 -3.34 -9.53
C PHE A 115 -11.77 -3.54 -8.69
N GLN A 116 -12.92 -3.01 -9.15
CA GLN A 116 -14.20 -3.22 -8.49
C GLN A 116 -14.62 -4.70 -8.45
N SER A 117 -14.15 -5.50 -9.41
CA SER A 117 -14.49 -6.92 -9.52
C SER A 117 -13.65 -7.85 -8.62
N LEU A 118 -12.59 -7.33 -7.98
CA LEU A 118 -11.68 -8.11 -7.13
C LEU A 118 -12.44 -8.91 -6.05
N LYS A 119 -12.13 -10.20 -5.96
CA LYS A 119 -12.79 -11.12 -5.01
C LYS A 119 -12.00 -11.32 -3.71
N SER A 120 -10.75 -10.88 -3.69
CA SER A 120 -9.86 -10.97 -2.54
C SER A 120 -9.20 -9.62 -2.29
N THR A 121 -8.91 -9.33 -1.02
CA THR A 121 -8.21 -8.10 -0.64
C THR A 121 -6.73 -8.24 -0.99
N PRO A 122 -6.18 -7.41 -1.90
CA PRO A 122 -4.77 -7.47 -2.21
C PRO A 122 -3.92 -7.10 -0.98
N PRO A 123 -2.75 -7.73 -0.83
CA PRO A 123 -1.85 -7.40 0.26
C PRO A 123 -1.44 -5.91 0.29
N TYR A 124 -1.14 -5.37 -0.89
CA TYR A 124 -0.72 -3.99 -1.10
C TYR A 124 -1.45 -3.44 -2.31
N VAL A 125 -1.84 -2.17 -2.22
CA VAL A 125 -2.54 -1.44 -3.29
C VAL A 125 -1.85 -0.09 -3.47
N LEU A 126 -1.45 0.22 -4.69
CA LEU A 126 -1.06 1.55 -5.14
C LEU A 126 -2.31 2.34 -5.53
N GLY A 127 -2.31 3.65 -5.22
CA GLY A 127 -3.37 4.56 -5.63
C GLY A 127 -3.23 5.04 -7.07
N PHE A 128 -3.89 6.16 -7.38
CA PHE A 128 -3.97 6.72 -8.72
C PHE A 128 -2.60 7.01 -9.35
N ASN A 129 -2.52 6.79 -10.66
CA ASN A 129 -1.32 7.06 -11.46
C ASN A 129 -1.31 8.52 -11.90
N GLU A 130 -0.45 9.35 -11.30
CA GLU A 130 -0.25 10.76 -11.71
C GLU A 130 -1.57 11.54 -11.90
N PRO A 131 -2.42 11.64 -10.86
CA PRO A 131 -3.70 12.35 -10.97
C PRO A 131 -3.54 13.84 -11.32
N ASP A 132 -2.37 14.42 -11.09
CA ASP A 132 -2.00 15.80 -11.38
C ASP A 132 -1.57 16.05 -12.84
N CYS A 133 -1.49 15.01 -13.67
CA CYS A 133 -1.11 15.09 -15.08
C CYS A 133 -2.29 14.76 -16.00
N THR A 134 -2.25 15.31 -17.22
CA THR A 134 -3.26 15.07 -18.27
C THR A 134 -2.77 14.06 -19.30
N GLY A 135 -3.71 13.44 -20.02
CA GLY A 135 -3.42 12.56 -21.15
C GLY A 135 -4.21 11.27 -21.04
N GLN A 136 -5.02 10.98 -22.05
CA GLN A 136 -5.89 9.81 -22.06
C GLN A 136 -5.06 8.52 -21.99
N ASP A 137 -5.36 7.64 -21.03
CA ASP A 137 -4.63 6.39 -20.71
C ASP A 137 -3.12 6.57 -20.43
N VAL A 138 -2.63 7.81 -20.22
CA VAL A 138 -1.23 8.14 -19.87
C VAL A 138 -1.12 8.45 -18.37
N SER A 139 -1.98 9.33 -17.87
CA SER A 139 -2.08 9.75 -16.47
C SER A 139 -3.56 9.78 -16.07
N SER A 140 -3.89 9.64 -14.79
CA SER A 140 -5.29 9.48 -14.35
C SER A 140 -6.10 10.77 -14.42
N ASN A 141 -5.45 11.94 -14.39
CA ASN A 141 -6.10 13.25 -14.57
C ASN A 141 -7.31 13.45 -13.65
N LEU A 142 -7.08 13.38 -12.34
CA LEU A 142 -8.12 13.50 -11.32
C LEU A 142 -7.92 14.76 -10.48
N SER A 143 -9.01 15.49 -10.26
CA SER A 143 -9.00 16.53 -9.24
C SER A 143 -8.85 15.89 -7.85
N VAL A 144 -8.39 16.69 -6.88
CA VAL A 144 -8.34 16.26 -5.46
C VAL A 144 -9.73 15.84 -4.97
N LYS A 145 -10.79 16.49 -5.46
CA LYS A 145 -12.17 16.17 -5.08
C LYS A 145 -12.59 14.80 -5.61
N ASP A 146 -12.29 14.50 -6.88
CA ASP A 146 -12.65 13.22 -7.49
C ASP A 146 -11.87 12.08 -6.83
N GLY A 147 -10.59 12.31 -6.49
CA GLY A 147 -9.76 11.34 -5.77
C GLY A 147 -10.22 11.00 -4.34
N ILE A 148 -11.20 11.71 -3.77
CA ILE A 148 -11.82 11.38 -2.48
C ILE A 148 -13.10 10.54 -2.66
N HIS A 149 -13.76 10.63 -3.83
CA HIS A 149 -15.13 10.13 -4.06
C HIS A 149 -15.24 9.01 -5.12
N TRP A 150 -14.12 8.42 -5.50
CA TRP A 150 -14.01 7.34 -6.48
C TRP A 150 -14.77 6.06 -6.12
#